data_AF-A0A1V1I0I1-F1
#
_entry.id   AF-A0A1V1I0I1-F1
#
_cell.length_a   1.000
_cell.length_b   1.000
_cell.length_c   1.000
_cell.angle_alpha   90.00
_cell.angle_beta   90.00
_cell.angle_gamma   90.00
#
_symmetry.space_group_name_H-M   'P 1'
#
loop_
_entity.id
_entity.type
_entity.pdbx_description
1 polymer ?
#
loop_
_entity_poly.entity_id
_entity_poly.type
_entity_poly.pdbx_seq_one_letter_code
_entity_poly.pdbx_strand_id
1 'polypeptide(L)' 'MSRRGNCWDNAPQESFFGHFKDEVILNNCSTLEQVRNEIDDYMDYYNNDRYQWNLNKMTPVQYRNHLAF' A
#
# COMPACT_ATOMS: atom_id res chain seq x y z
N MET A 1 6.10 12.57 7.54
CA MET A 1 4.93 13.35 8.00
C MET A 1 4.87 14.63 7.21
N SER A 2 3.70 14.93 6.63
CA SER A 2 3.48 16.19 5.93
C SER A 2 3.60 17.40 6.86
N ARG A 3 3.82 18.59 6.30
CA ARG A 3 3.79 19.85 7.04
C ARG A 3 2.42 20.01 7.71
N ARG A 4 2.41 20.55 8.93
CA ARG A 4 1.19 20.84 9.68
C ARG A 4 0.25 21.68 8.80
N GLY A 5 -0.95 21.17 8.53
CA GLY A 5 -1.93 21.81 7.66
C GLY A 5 -2.02 21.30 6.21
N ASN A 6 -1.14 20.38 5.77
CA ASN A 6 -1.25 19.75 4.45
C ASN A 6 -1.49 18.23 4.55
N CYS A 7 -2.73 17.80 4.77
CA CYS A 7 -3.04 16.37 4.91
C CYS A 7 -2.93 15.58 3.60
N TRP A 8 -2.99 16.25 2.44
CA TRP A 8 -3.03 15.61 1.13
C TRP A 8 -1.80 14.76 0.82
N ASP A 9 -0.61 15.21 1.22
CA ASP A 9 0.62 14.44 1.02
C ASP A 9 0.67 13.17 1.88
N ASN A 10 -0.05 13.16 3.00
CA ASN A 10 -0.03 12.05 3.97
C ASN A 10 -1.16 11.05 3.74
N ALA A 11 -2.28 11.49 3.18
CA ALA A 11 -3.49 10.67 2.99
C ALA A 11 -3.24 9.36 2.22
N PRO A 12 -2.44 9.32 1.11
CA PRO A 12 -2.12 8.07 0.44
C PRO A 12 -1.32 7.11 1.31
N GLN A 13 -0.34 7.63 2.07
CA GLN A 13 0.47 6.84 2.99
C GLN A 13 -0.37 6.29 4.15
N GLU A 14 -1.24 7.11 4.73
CA GLU A 14 -2.15 6.69 5.79
C GLU A 14 -3.12 5.62 5.32
N SER A 15 -3.67 5.76 4.11
CA SER A 15 -4.53 4.72 3.52
C SER A 15 -3.78 3.41 3.32
N PHE A 16 -2.55 3.45 2.78
CA PHE A 16 -1.70 2.26 2.67
C PHE A 16 -1.46 1.59 4.03
N PHE A 17 -1.01 2.34 5.03
CA PHE A 17 -0.70 1.79 6.34
C PHE A 17 -1.92 1.32 7.13
N GLY A 18 -3.11 1.88 6.85
CA GLY A 18 -4.37 1.35 7.39
C GLY A 18 -4.60 -0.07 6.91
N HIS A 19 -4.61 -0.27 5.58
CA HIS A 19 -4.79 -1.59 4.99
C HIS A 19 -3.69 -2.58 5.35
N PHE A 20 -2.42 -2.15 5.32
CA PHE A 20 -1.28 -2.99 5.67
C PHE A 20 -1.43 -3.60 7.07
N LYS A 21 -1.86 -2.81 8.05
CA LYS A 21 -2.01 -3.28 9.43
C LYS A 21 -3.22 -4.19 9.63
N ASP A 22 -4.27 -4.02 8.83
CA ASP A 22 -5.48 -4.85 8.89
C ASP A 22 -5.30 -6.19 8.16
N GLU A 23 -4.51 -6.19 7.09
CA GLU A 23 -4.42 -7.30 6.14
C GLU A 23 -3.17 -8.18 6.36
N VAL A 24 -2.06 -7.65 6.92
CA VAL A 24 -0.80 -8.40 7.10
C VAL A 24 -0.63 -8.93 8.52
N ILE A 25 -0.43 -10.25 8.66
CA ILE A 25 -0.28 -10.94 9.95
C ILE A 25 1.18 -11.34 10.18
N LEU A 26 1.95 -10.45 10.79
CA LEU A 26 3.37 -10.71 11.08
C LEU A 26 3.60 -11.59 12.32
N ASN A 27 2.58 -11.88 13.12
CA ASN A 27 2.69 -12.60 14.40
C ASN A 27 3.24 -14.03 14.27
N ASN A 28 3.15 -14.63 13.07
CA ASN A 28 3.64 -15.98 12.80
C ASN A 28 5.09 -16.00 12.30
N CYS A 29 5.69 -14.82 12.05
CA CYS A 29 7.07 -14.72 11.62
C CYS A 29 8.03 -14.93 12.80
N SER A 30 8.91 -15.92 12.68
CA SER A 30 9.97 -16.23 13.66
C SER A 30 11.33 -15.65 13.26
N THR A 31 11.49 -15.23 12.01
CA THR A 31 12.73 -14.63 11.49
C THR A 31 12.47 -13.30 10.79
N LEU A 32 13.50 -12.46 10.73
CA LEU A 32 13.46 -11.21 9.96
C LEU A 32 13.22 -11.47 8.47
N GLU A 33 13.70 -12.60 7.94
CA GLU A 33 13.49 -12.98 6.55
C GLU A 33 12.01 -13.28 6.26
N GLN A 34 11.32 -13.97 7.17
CA GLN A 34 9.87 -14.20 7.04
C GLN A 34 9.09 -12.89 7.06
N VAL A 35 9.45 -11.96 7.95
CA VAL A 35 8.82 -10.63 7.98
C VAL A 35 9.02 -9.89 6.66
N ARG A 36 10.23 -9.96 6.07
CA ARG A 36 10.52 -9.32 4.79
C ARG A 36 9.68 -9.93 3.67
N ASN A 37 9.58 -11.25 3.60
CA ASN A 37 8.80 -11.93 2.59
C ASN A 37 7.31 -11.55 2.68
N GLU A 38 6.71 -11.55 3.87
CA GLU A 38 5.32 -11.13 4.05
C GLU A 38 5.09 -9.67 3.64
N ILE A 39 6.05 -8.78 3.91
CA ILE A 39 5.98 -7.39 3.47
C ILE A 39 6.08 -7.30 1.94
N ASP A 40 7.03 -8.00 1.33
CA ASP A 40 7.25 -7.98 -0.11
C ASP A 40 6.03 -8.54 -0.86
N ASP A 41 5.50 -9.67 -0.42
CA ASP A 41 4.29 -10.29 -0.97
C ASP A 41 3.09 -9.33 -0.88
N TYR A 42 2.91 -8.66 0.26
CA TYR A 42 1.84 -7.68 0.41
C TYR A 42 2.06 -6.43 -0.46
N MET A 43 3.30 -5.97 -0.61
CA MET A 43 3.63 -4.84 -1.47
C MET A 43 3.32 -5.15 -2.93
N ASP A 44 3.60 -6.36 -3.39
CA ASP A 44 3.26 -6.81 -4.74
C ASP A 44 1.74 -6.86 -4.93
N TYR A 45 1.01 -7.47 -4.01
CA TYR A 45 -0.46 -7.48 -4.02
C TYR A 45 -1.06 -6.08 -4.03
N TYR A 46 -0.63 -5.20 -3.12
CA TYR A 46 -1.18 -3.85 -2.99
C TYR A 46 -0.98 -3.03 -4.27
N ASN A 47 0.18 -3.16 -4.91
CA ASN A 47 0.52 -2.37 -6.09
C ASN A 47 -0.08 -2.92 -7.39
N ASN A 48 -0.18 -4.24 -7.51
CA ASN A 48 -0.51 -4.90 -8.78
C ASN A 48 -1.92 -5.48 -8.83
N ASP A 49 -2.49 -5.89 -7.71
CA ASP A 49 -3.75 -6.67 -7.67
C ASP A 49 -4.88 -5.98 -6.89
N ARG A 50 -4.56 -5.06 -5.99
CA ARG A 50 -5.54 -4.37 -5.14
C ARG A 50 -6.21 -3.19 -5.86
N TYR A 51 -7.39 -3.43 -6.40
CA TYR A 51 -8.23 -2.38 -7.00
C TYR A 51 -8.78 -1.40 -5.96
N GLN A 52 -8.71 -0.10 -6.28
CA GLN A 52 -9.17 0.95 -5.38
C GLN A 52 -10.23 1.83 -6.04
N TRP A 53 -11.35 2.06 -5.35
CA TRP A 53 -12.44 2.89 -5.85
C TRP A 53 -12.01 4.33 -6.14
N ASN A 54 -11.14 4.88 -5.29
CA ASN A 54 -10.59 6.23 -5.46
C ASN A 54 -9.59 6.34 -6.63
N LEU A 55 -9.16 5.21 -7.19
CA LEU A 55 -8.28 5.14 -8.36
C LEU A 55 -9.05 4.68 -9.62
N ASN A 56 -10.34 5.03 -9.74
CA ASN A 56 -11.20 4.60 -10.85
C ASN A 56 -11.26 3.08 -11.02
N LYS A 57 -11.21 2.32 -9.92
CA LYS A 57 -11.11 0.85 -9.93
C LYS A 57 -9.90 0.36 -10.74
N MET A 58 -8.76 1.03 -10.56
CA MET A 58 -7.46 0.55 -11.01
C MET A 58 -6.59 0.18 -9.81
N THR A 59 -5.58 -0.62 -10.06
CA THR A 59 -4.48 -0.84 -9.11
C THR A 59 -3.56 0.39 -9.09
N PRO A 60 -2.75 0.60 -8.05
CA PRO A 60 -1.80 1.71 -8.01
C PRO A 60 -0.89 1.79 -9.25
N VAL A 61 -0.38 0.64 -9.72
CA VAL A 61 0.46 0.59 -10.93
C VAL A 61 -0.33 0.93 -12.19
N GLN A 62 -1.54 0.38 -12.35
CA GLN A 62 -2.41 0.72 -13.48
C GLN A 62 -2.75 2.21 -13.51
N TYR A 63 -3.11 2.79 -12.37
CA TYR A 63 -3.43 4.21 -12.26
C TYR A 63 -2.23 5.10 -12.61
N ARG A 64 -1.03 4.76 -12.10
CA ARG A 64 0.21 5.44 -12.46
C ARG A 64 0.46 5.40 -13.98
N ASN A 65 0.28 4.24 -14.61
CA ASN A 65 0.50 4.08 -16.04
C ASN A 65 -0.58 4.80 -16.87
N HIS A 66 -1.81 4.89 -16.38
CA HIS A 66 -2.89 5.65 -17.01
C HIS A 66 -2.61 7.15 -17.06
N LEU A 67 -2.00 7.70 -16.00
CA LEU A 67 -1.62 9.12 -15.93
C LEU A 67 -0.34 9.47 -16.68
N ALA A 68 0.45 8.48 -17.08
CA ALA A 68 1.73 8.68 -17.76
C ALA A 68 1.60 8.96 -19.27
N PHE A 69 0.36 9.09 -19.78
CA PHE A 69 0.03 9.41 -21.16
C PHE A 69 -0.92 10.61 -21.25
#